data_AF-A0A2E3ZH08-F1
#
_entry.id   AF-A0A2E3ZH08-F1
#
_cell.length_a   1.000
_cell.length_b   1.000
_cell.length_c   1.000
_cell.angle_alpha   90.00
_cell.angle_beta   90.00
_cell.angle_gamma   90.00
#
_symmetry.space_group_name_H-M   'P 1'
#
loop_
_entity.id
_entity.type
_entity.pdbx_description
1 polymer ?
#
loop_
_entity_poly.entity_id
_entity_poly.type
_entity_poly.pdbx_seq_one_letter_code
_entity_poly.pdbx_strand_id
1 'polypeptide(L)'
;MSHPKQEHLTDEHGADGSWETMMARVAKFHHKHDFANPVNNGHDMGYRIALMVEELGEFSAAITKGKPQEEAAEELADVLILTLGNALAMDIDLEEHFHKKMDRIMQRPSRRGGMGIRVTEYT
;
A
#
# COMPACT_ATOMS: atom_id res chain seq x y z
N MET A 1 -8.32 -21.00 -4.16
CA MET A 1 -7.55 -21.25 -5.39
C MET A 1 -6.42 -20.24 -5.43
N SER A 2 -5.18 -20.67 -5.65
CA SER A 2 -3.98 -19.81 -5.70
C SER A 2 -4.10 -18.77 -6.80
N HIS A 3 -3.68 -17.53 -6.52
CA HIS A 3 -3.62 -16.49 -7.54
C HIS A 3 -2.48 -16.85 -8.51
N PRO A 4 -2.74 -17.01 -9.82
CA PRO A 4 -1.81 -17.66 -10.76
C PRO A 4 -0.47 -16.94 -11.00
N LYS A 5 -0.26 -15.74 -10.42
CA LYS A 5 0.99 -14.98 -10.51
C LYS A 5 1.82 -14.95 -9.21
N GLN A 6 1.34 -15.55 -8.12
CA GLN A 6 1.89 -15.35 -6.78
C GLN A 6 2.17 -16.66 -6.03
N GLU A 7 2.31 -17.77 -6.76
CA GLU A 7 2.50 -19.12 -6.18
C GLU A 7 3.86 -19.33 -5.47
N HIS A 8 4.80 -18.38 -5.54
CA HIS A 8 6.14 -18.48 -4.97
C HIS A 8 6.33 -17.75 -3.63
N LEU A 9 5.27 -17.16 -3.08
CA LEU A 9 5.33 -16.33 -1.87
C LEU A 9 5.33 -17.19 -0.59
N THR A 10 6.42 -17.15 0.19
CA THR A 10 6.55 -17.83 1.50
C THR A 10 6.30 -16.85 2.67
N ASP A 11 5.77 -17.31 3.80
CA ASP A 11 5.44 -16.48 4.97
C ASP A 11 6.32 -16.73 6.21
N GLU A 12 7.50 -17.33 6.02
CA GLU A 12 8.47 -17.57 7.10
C GLU A 12 8.91 -16.24 7.76
N HIS A 13 8.93 -16.23 9.10
CA HIS A 13 8.65 -15.05 9.91
C HIS A 13 9.82 -14.07 10.11
N GLY A 14 9.62 -12.79 9.81
CA GLY A 14 10.49 -11.68 10.24
C GLY A 14 10.40 -10.44 9.36
N ALA A 15 11.04 -9.35 9.78
CA ALA A 15 11.37 -8.23 8.89
C ALA A 15 12.63 -8.61 8.11
N ASP A 16 12.46 -9.30 6.99
CA ASP A 16 13.54 -9.78 6.11
C ASP A 16 13.89 -8.76 5.01
N GLY A 17 13.12 -7.68 4.91
CA GLY A 17 13.27 -6.63 3.89
C GLY A 17 12.73 -7.01 2.51
N SER A 18 12.06 -8.15 2.36
CA SER A 18 11.51 -8.63 1.09
C SER A 18 10.12 -8.05 0.82
N TRP A 19 9.93 -7.57 -0.40
CA TRP A 19 8.62 -7.18 -0.92
C TRP A 19 7.68 -8.38 -1.00
N GLU A 20 8.22 -9.50 -1.47
CA GLU A 20 7.53 -10.78 -1.60
C GLU A 20 6.97 -11.24 -0.25
N THR A 21 7.76 -11.19 0.82
CA THR A 21 7.29 -11.54 2.17
C THR A 21 6.15 -10.64 2.64
N MET A 22 6.22 -9.32 2.39
CA MET A 22 5.12 -8.41 2.72
C MET A 22 3.85 -8.74 1.93
N MET A 23 3.97 -8.93 0.61
CA MET A 23 2.85 -9.30 -0.26
C MET A 23 2.25 -10.65 0.12
N ALA A 24 3.07 -11.64 0.49
CA ALA A 24 2.65 -12.96 0.94
C ALA A 24 1.73 -12.87 2.16
N ARG A 25 2.12 -12.06 3.15
CA ARG A 25 1.37 -11.87 4.39
C ARG A 25 0.02 -11.20 4.13
N VAL A 26 -0.03 -10.18 3.28
CA VAL A 26 -1.28 -9.51 2.89
C VAL A 26 -2.18 -10.44 2.06
N ALA A 27 -1.60 -11.23 1.14
CA ALA A 27 -2.34 -12.22 0.36
C ALA A 27 -2.94 -13.32 1.24
N LYS A 28 -2.18 -13.82 2.22
CA LYS A 28 -2.67 -14.78 3.22
C LYS A 28 -3.81 -14.20 4.04
N PHE A 29 -3.73 -12.92 4.42
CA PHE A 29 -4.82 -12.22 5.10
C PHE A 29 -6.08 -12.14 4.22
N HIS A 30 -5.95 -11.71 2.95
CA HIS A 30 -7.05 -11.67 2.00
C HIS A 30 -7.70 -13.05 1.79
N HIS A 31 -6.88 -14.11 1.71
CA HIS A 31 -7.37 -15.48 1.54
C HIS A 31 -8.11 -15.97 2.79
N LYS A 32 -7.57 -15.72 3.99
CA LYS A 32 -8.18 -16.10 5.27
C LYS A 32 -9.60 -15.52 5.42
N HIS A 33 -9.81 -14.30 4.93
CA HIS A 33 -11.10 -13.60 5.02
C HIS A 33 -11.94 -13.67 3.74
N ASP A 34 -11.48 -14.42 2.74
CA ASP A 34 -12.18 -14.65 1.47
C ASP A 34 -12.66 -13.35 0.79
N PHE A 35 -11.79 -12.33 0.75
CA PHE A 35 -12.14 -11.00 0.25
C PHE A 35 -12.49 -10.96 -1.25
N ALA A 36 -11.99 -11.93 -2.03
CA ALA A 36 -12.30 -12.06 -3.45
C ALA A 36 -13.73 -12.56 -3.72
N ASN A 37 -14.38 -13.13 -2.70
CA ASN A 37 -15.75 -13.61 -2.83
C ASN A 37 -16.70 -12.42 -3.03
N PRO A 38 -17.54 -12.41 -4.10
CA PRO A 38 -18.47 -11.33 -4.36
C PRO A 38 -19.45 -11.04 -3.22
N VAL A 39 -19.73 -12.03 -2.36
CA VAL A 39 -20.58 -11.85 -1.16
C VAL A 39 -19.87 -11.02 -0.09
N ASN A 40 -18.55 -11.19 0.07
CA ASN A 40 -17.75 -10.47 1.07
C ASN A 40 -17.31 -9.08 0.57
N ASN A 41 -17.31 -8.87 -0.74
CA ASN A 41 -17.07 -7.56 -1.39
C ASN A 41 -15.72 -6.89 -1.03
N GLY A 42 -14.76 -7.63 -0.48
CA GLY A 42 -13.49 -7.09 0.00
C GLY A 42 -12.52 -6.66 -1.11
N HIS A 43 -12.75 -7.09 -2.35
CA HIS A 43 -12.01 -6.67 -3.54
C HIS A 43 -12.72 -5.59 -4.37
N ASP A 44 -13.90 -5.11 -3.94
CA ASP A 44 -14.54 -3.97 -4.60
C ASP A 44 -13.70 -2.70 -4.42
N MET A 45 -13.31 -2.07 -5.53
CA MET A 45 -12.39 -0.94 -5.48
C MET A 45 -13.01 0.30 -4.83
N GLY A 46 -14.34 0.47 -4.87
CA GLY A 46 -15.00 1.56 -4.14
C GLY A 46 -14.86 1.39 -2.64
N TYR A 47 -15.12 0.19 -2.14
CA TYR A 47 -14.94 -0.17 -0.74
C TYR A 47 -13.48 -0.07 -0.29
N ARG A 48 -12.53 -0.57 -1.09
CA ARG A 48 -11.11 -0.50 -0.75
C ARG A 48 -10.57 0.93 -0.68
N ILE A 49 -11.03 1.82 -1.57
CA ILE A 49 -10.69 3.24 -1.50
C ILE A 49 -11.30 3.90 -0.24
N ALA A 50 -12.51 3.50 0.17
CA ALA A 50 -13.11 3.99 1.41
C ALA A 50 -12.25 3.62 2.64
N LEU A 51 -11.81 2.36 2.75
CA LEU A 51 -10.90 1.92 3.81
C LEU A 51 -9.58 2.71 3.78
N MET A 52 -9.01 2.92 2.58
CA MET A 52 -7.77 3.68 2.46
C MET A 52 -7.90 5.15 2.91
N VAL A 53 -9.07 5.75 2.69
CA VAL A 53 -9.36 7.11 3.18
C VAL A 53 -9.50 7.14 4.70
N GLU A 54 -10.06 6.09 5.30
CA GLU A 54 -10.17 5.92 6.75
C GLU A 54 -8.78 5.89 7.41
N GLU A 55 -7.91 4.96 7.01
CA GLU A 55 -6.54 4.83 7.56
C GLU A 55 -5.69 6.09 7.30
N LEU A 56 -5.86 6.75 6.15
CA LEU A 56 -5.18 8.02 5.89
C LEU A 56 -5.67 9.14 6.83
N GLY A 57 -6.94 9.11 7.22
CA GLY A 57 -7.52 9.99 8.22
C GLY A 57 -6.95 9.74 9.61
N GLU A 58 -6.79 8.48 10.00
CA GLU A 58 -6.19 8.07 11.27
C GLU A 58 -4.71 8.45 11.33
N PHE A 59 -3.93 8.16 10.27
CA PHE A 59 -2.55 8.63 10.14
C PHE A 59 -2.43 10.16 10.23
N SER A 60 -3.29 10.90 9.52
CA SER A 60 -3.34 12.36 9.59
C SER A 60 -3.65 12.86 11.02
N ALA A 61 -4.58 12.20 11.71
CA ALA A 61 -4.92 12.51 13.09
C ALA A 61 -3.75 12.23 14.04
N ALA A 62 -3.01 11.13 13.86
CA ALA A 62 -1.84 10.80 14.66
C ALA A 62 -0.76 11.90 14.55
N ILE A 63 -0.47 12.36 13.33
CA ILE A 63 0.50 13.44 13.09
C ILE A 63 0.01 14.78 13.65
N THR A 64 -1.20 15.21 13.29
CA THR A 64 -1.69 16.56 13.62
C THR A 64 -2.00 16.75 15.10
N LYS A 65 -2.33 15.67 15.82
CA LYS A 65 -2.56 15.69 17.27
C LYS A 65 -1.30 15.42 18.09
N GLY A 66 -0.13 15.25 17.44
CA GLY A 66 1.14 15.00 18.12
C GLY A 66 1.13 13.71 18.93
N LYS A 67 0.52 12.65 18.39
CA LYS A 67 0.52 11.32 19.02
C LYS A 67 1.93 10.72 19.07
N PRO A 68 2.17 9.70 19.91
CA PRO A 68 3.45 9.00 19.93
C PRO A 68 3.87 8.53 18.53
N GLN A 69 5.17 8.52 18.25
CA GLN A 69 5.70 8.11 16.96
C GLN A 69 5.33 6.67 16.60
N GLU A 70 5.20 5.80 17.60
CA GLU A 70 4.76 4.41 17.43
C GLU A 70 3.34 4.33 16.87
N GLU A 71 2.39 5.10 17.42
CA GLU A 71 1.02 5.20 16.90
C GLU A 71 1.05 5.68 15.44
N ALA A 72 1.78 6.77 15.14
CA ALA A 72 1.89 7.24 13.76
C ALA A 72 2.56 6.23 12.79
N ALA A 73 3.44 5.36 13.29
CA ALA A 73 4.10 4.34 12.50
C ALA A 73 3.16 3.15 12.21
N GLU A 74 2.30 2.78 13.16
CA GLU A 74 1.25 1.77 12.97
C GLU A 74 0.26 2.24 11.89
N GLU A 75 -0.27 3.45 12.00
CA GLU A 75 -1.20 4.02 11.02
C GLU A 75 -0.58 4.11 9.61
N LEU A 76 0.71 4.42 9.52
CA LEU A 76 1.43 4.41 8.24
C LEU A 76 1.59 2.99 7.69
N ALA A 77 1.77 1.98 8.55
CA ALA A 77 1.81 0.59 8.13
C ALA A 77 0.44 0.12 7.63
N ASP A 78 -0.67 0.55 8.25
CA ASP A 78 -2.03 0.22 7.80
C ASP A 78 -2.32 0.80 6.39
N VAL A 79 -1.91 2.05 6.13
CA VAL A 79 -1.95 2.65 4.79
C VAL A 79 -1.17 1.81 3.76
N LEU A 80 0.03 1.32 4.14
CA LEU A 80 0.83 0.46 3.27
C LEU A 80 0.13 -0.88 3.02
N ILE A 81 -0.38 -1.54 4.06
CA ILE A 81 -1.10 -2.83 3.96
C ILE A 81 -2.30 -2.71 3.02
N LEU A 82 -3.09 -1.63 3.14
CA LEU A 82 -4.19 -1.38 2.22
C LEU A 82 -3.73 -1.15 0.79
N THR A 83 -2.61 -0.44 0.59
CA THR A 83 -2.00 -0.24 -0.73
C THR A 83 -1.61 -1.58 -1.38
N LEU A 84 -0.94 -2.45 -0.63
CA LEU A 84 -0.56 -3.79 -1.09
C LEU A 84 -1.81 -4.63 -1.40
N GLY A 85 -2.82 -4.56 -0.56
CA GLY A 85 -4.09 -5.24 -0.80
C GLY A 85 -4.84 -4.70 -2.02
N ASN A 86 -4.72 -3.41 -2.34
CA ASN A 86 -5.28 -2.83 -3.58
C ASN A 86 -4.61 -3.45 -4.81
N ALA A 87 -3.29 -3.67 -4.77
CA ALA A 87 -2.59 -4.35 -5.85
C ALA A 87 -3.12 -5.77 -6.07
N LEU A 88 -3.42 -6.50 -4.98
CA LEU A 88 -4.06 -7.82 -5.06
C LEU A 88 -5.46 -7.76 -5.68
N ALA A 89 -6.31 -6.82 -5.22
CA ALA A 89 -7.67 -6.68 -5.73
C ALA A 89 -7.71 -6.25 -7.22
N MET A 90 -6.69 -5.51 -7.68
CA MET A 90 -6.56 -5.07 -9.06
C MET A 90 -5.83 -6.07 -9.98
N ASP A 91 -5.26 -7.16 -9.44
CA ASP A 91 -4.35 -8.07 -10.15
C ASP A 91 -3.22 -7.34 -10.90
N ILE A 92 -2.52 -6.43 -10.21
CA ILE A 92 -1.37 -5.71 -10.76
C ILE A 92 -0.07 -6.03 -10.04
N ASP A 93 1.04 -5.95 -10.78
CA ASP A 93 2.39 -5.96 -10.24
C ASP A 93 2.76 -4.53 -9.79
N LEU A 94 2.49 -4.24 -8.52
CA LEU A 94 2.76 -2.92 -7.96
C LEU A 94 4.26 -2.63 -7.83
N GLU A 95 5.11 -3.63 -7.63
CA GLU A 95 6.56 -3.45 -7.56
C GLU A 95 7.11 -2.99 -8.90
N GLU A 96 6.72 -3.67 -9.98
CA GLU A 96 7.14 -3.28 -11.34
C GLU A 96 6.65 -1.86 -11.68
N HIS A 97 5.40 -1.54 -11.33
CA HIS A 97 4.85 -0.20 -11.50
C HIS A 97 5.58 0.86 -10.65
N PHE A 98 5.97 0.51 -9.43
CA PHE A 98 6.74 1.37 -8.54
C PHE A 98 8.09 1.72 -9.16
N HIS A 99 8.88 0.72 -9.58
CA HIS A 99 10.19 0.94 -10.20
C HIS A 99 10.09 1.79 -11.48
N LYS A 100 9.17 1.44 -12.38
CA LYS A 100 8.91 2.22 -13.60
C LYS A 100 8.54 3.67 -13.29
N LYS A 101 7.80 3.92 -12.20
CA LYS A 101 7.44 5.28 -11.78
C LYS A 101 8.65 6.00 -11.18
N MET A 102 9.42 5.34 -10.32
CA MET A 102 10.62 5.90 -9.69
C MET A 102 11.66 6.35 -10.73
N ASP A 103 11.95 5.53 -11.73
CA ASP A 103 12.88 5.88 -12.82
C ASP A 103 12.47 7.17 -13.53
N ARG A 104 11.16 7.35 -13.74
CA ARG A 104 10.62 8.56 -14.38
C ARG A 104 10.67 9.78 -13.46
N ILE A 105 10.34 9.64 -12.17
CA ILE A 105 10.29 10.81 -11.28
C ILE A 105 11.69 11.31 -10.91
N MET A 106 12.69 10.43 -10.86
CA MET A 106 14.07 10.78 -10.57
C MET A 106 14.71 11.70 -11.62
N GLN A 107 14.15 11.72 -12.84
CA GLN A 107 14.60 12.61 -13.92
C GLN A 107 13.97 14.01 -13.86
N ARG A 108 13.01 14.24 -12.96
CA ARG A 108 12.23 15.48 -12.93
C ARG A 108 12.95 16.57 -12.15
N PRO A 109 12.84 17.84 -12.57
CA PRO A 109 13.34 18.95 -11.78
C PRO A 109 12.56 19.08 -10.47
N SER A 110 13.27 19.40 -9.39
CA SER A 110 12.66 19.80 -8.13
C SER A 110 12.32 21.29 -8.12
N ARG A 111 11.17 21.66 -7.57
CA ARG A 111 10.73 23.06 -7.42
C ARG A 111 10.37 23.35 -5.98
N ARG A 112 10.74 24.52 -5.46
CA ARG A 112 10.32 24.96 -4.12
C ARG A 112 9.00 25.74 -4.21
N GLY A 113 7.97 25.23 -3.57
CA GLY A 113 6.69 25.92 -3.33
C GLY A 113 6.56 26.37 -1.87
N GLY A 114 5.40 26.95 -1.52
CA GLY A 114 5.16 27.52 -0.19
C GLY A 114 5.24 26.53 0.98
N MET A 115 5.01 25.24 0.72
CA MET A 115 5.07 24.17 1.75
C MET A 115 6.32 23.29 1.64
N GLY A 116 7.27 23.62 0.76
CA GLY A 116 8.51 22.84 0.60
C GLY A 116 8.84 22.47 -0.85
N ILE A 117 9.68 21.46 -1.02
CA ILE A 117 10.11 21.00 -2.34
C ILE A 117 9.08 20.02 -2.91
N ARG A 118 8.79 20.16 -4.21
CA ARG A 118 7.92 19.25 -4.98
C ARG A 118 8.66 18.79 -6.24
N VAL A 119 8.51 17.51 -6.55
CA VAL A 119 8.99 16.90 -7.80
C VAL A 119 7.79 16.75 -8.73
N THR A 120 7.78 17.47 -9.87
CA THR A 120 6.60 17.56 -10.74
C THR A 120 6.98 17.73 -12.21
N GLU A 121 6.13 17.25 -13.12
CA GLU A 121 6.24 17.48 -14.57
C GLU A 121 5.66 18.83 -15.01
N TYR A 122 4.77 19.42 -14.21
CA TYR A 122 4.11 20.67 -14.56
C TYR A 122 5.10 21.84 -14.53
N THR A 123 5.32 22.43 -15.71
CA THR A 123 6.06 23.69 -15.91
C THR A 123 5.35 24.89 -15.33
#